data_AF-A0A974P5W4-F1
#
_entry.id   AF-A0A974P5W4-F1
#
_cell.length_a   1.000
_cell.length_b   1.000
_cell.length_c   1.000
_cell.angle_alpha   90.00
_cell.angle_beta   90.00
_cell.angle_gamma   90.00
#
_symmetry.space_group_name_H-M   'P 1'
#
loop_
_entity.id
_entity.type
_entity.pdbx_description
1 polymer ?
#
loop_
_entity_poly.entity_id
_entity_poly.type
_entity_poly.pdbx_seq_one_letter_code
_entity_poly.pdbx_strand_id
1 'polypeptide(L)'
;MLQNAPAGLIKDYYQHYYRPERAVLVAAGDFDLDAMEARIKAKFGDWQATGPAGPDPVLGPVAPRGPEARLVIEAGAPLSCSSPGSTAPTPTPTASPSAAAT
;
A
#
# COMPACT_ATOMS: atom_id res chain seq x y z
N MET A 1 -7.14 -30.79 8.43
CA MET A 1 -5.86 -30.37 9.04
C MET A 1 -5.94 -29.09 9.86
N LEU A 2 -7.02 -28.28 9.77
CA LEU A 2 -7.20 -27.09 10.65
C LEU A 2 -7.91 -27.38 11.99
N GLN A 3 -8.56 -28.54 12.15
CA GLN A 3 -9.45 -28.82 13.29
C GLN A 3 -8.73 -29.18 14.60
N ASN A 4 -7.46 -29.59 14.54
CA ASN A 4 -6.66 -30.01 15.72
C ASN A 4 -5.54 -29.01 16.07
N ALA A 5 -5.61 -27.76 15.61
CA ALA A 5 -4.58 -26.77 15.95
C ALA A 5 -4.62 -26.49 17.48
N PRO A 6 -3.52 -26.69 18.22
CA PRO A 6 -3.49 -26.44 19.65
C PRO A 6 -3.61 -24.93 19.91
N ALA A 7 -4.42 -24.55 20.90
CA ALA A 7 -4.66 -23.14 21.24
C ALA A 7 -3.36 -22.37 21.59
N GLY A 8 -2.37 -23.06 22.15
CA GLY A 8 -1.04 -22.49 22.43
C GLY A 8 -0.33 -22.00 21.17
N LEU A 9 -0.38 -22.77 20.08
CA LEU A 9 0.26 -22.40 18.82
C LEU A 9 -0.36 -21.14 18.20
N ILE A 10 -1.68 -20.98 18.33
CA ILE A 10 -2.39 -19.78 17.86
C ILE A 10 -2.02 -18.57 18.73
N LYS A 11 -1.95 -18.75 20.05
CA LYS A 11 -1.56 -17.70 20.99
C LYS A 11 -0.12 -17.23 20.74
N ASP A 12 0.80 -18.17 20.57
CA ASP A 12 2.21 -17.87 20.32
C ASP A 12 2.37 -17.11 19.00
N TYR A 13 1.67 -17.55 17.95
CA TYR A 13 1.63 -16.84 16.67
C TYR A 13 1.09 -15.41 16.83
N TYR A 14 -0.01 -15.23 17.57
CA TYR A 14 -0.58 -13.91 17.83
C TYR A 14 0.43 -12.98 18.52
N GLN A 15 1.13 -13.47 19.56
CA GLN A 15 2.10 -12.67 20.30
C GLN A 15 3.32 -12.24 19.46
N HIS A 16 3.77 -13.08 18.54
CA HIS A 16 4.95 -12.79 17.70
C HIS A 16 4.66 -11.76 16.61
N TYR A 17 3.44 -11.74 16.06
CA TYR A 17 3.10 -10.93 14.88
C TYR A 17 2.19 -9.72 15.16
N TYR A 18 1.28 -9.80 16.14
CA TYR A 18 0.41 -8.67 16.53
C TYR A 18 1.09 -7.83 17.61
N ARG A 19 1.95 -6.91 17.18
CA ARG A 19 2.76 -6.05 18.06
C ARG A 19 2.54 -4.56 17.69
N PRO A 20 2.56 -3.63 18.67
CA PRO A 20 2.30 -2.21 18.43
C PRO A 20 3.26 -1.58 17.42
N GLU A 21 4.53 -1.99 17.44
CA GLU A 21 5.57 -1.56 16.48
C GLU A 21 5.32 -2.01 15.03
N ARG A 22 4.40 -2.95 14.79
CA ARG A 22 3.99 -3.43 13.45
C ARG A 22 2.55 -3.06 13.10
N ALA A 23 1.85 -2.31 13.96
CA ALA A 23 0.45 -1.99 13.79
C ALA A 23 0.28 -0.53 13.32
N VAL A 24 -0.57 -0.34 12.30
CA VAL A 24 -0.99 0.99 11.85
C VAL A 24 -2.49 1.11 12.05
N LEU A 25 -2.92 2.09 12.86
CA LEU A 25 -4.32 2.42 13.05
C LEU A 25 -4.68 3.59 12.12
N VAL A 26 -5.67 3.38 11.25
CA VAL A 26 -6.19 4.42 10.35
C VAL A 26 -7.62 4.73 10.74
N ALA A 27 -7.90 6.00 11.04
CA ALA A 27 -9.24 6.51 11.28
C ALA A 27 -9.58 7.52 10.18
N ALA A 28 -10.73 7.35 9.51
CA ALA A 28 -11.19 8.23 8.44
C ALA A 28 -12.69 8.49 8.59
N GLY A 29 -13.10 9.76 8.53
CA GLY A 29 -14.47 10.18 8.77
C GLY A 29 -14.54 11.59 9.37
N ASP A 30 -15.76 12.01 9.73
CA ASP A 30 -16.01 13.24 10.46
C ASP A 30 -15.96 12.97 11.97
N PHE A 31 -14.89 13.43 12.62
CA PHE A 31 -14.69 13.29 14.06
C PHE A 31 -13.77 14.39 14.57
N ASP A 32 -13.95 14.73 15.84
CA ASP A 32 -13.05 15.64 16.54
C ASP A 32 -11.69 14.96 16.79
N LEU A 33 -10.61 15.64 16.38
CA LEU A 33 -9.26 15.07 16.41
C LEU A 33 -8.78 14.84 17.85
N ASP A 34 -8.97 15.82 18.74
CA ASP A 34 -8.50 15.76 20.11
C ASP A 34 -9.22 14.65 20.89
N ALA A 35 -10.54 14.55 20.73
CA ALA A 35 -11.34 13.50 21.34
C ALA A 35 -10.96 12.11 20.81
N MET A 36 -10.68 11.97 19.51
CA MET A 36 -10.28 10.69 18.94
C MET A 36 -8.87 10.30 19.33
N GLU A 37 -7.91 11.23 19.35
CA GLU A 37 -6.55 10.96 19.81
C GLU A 37 -6.53 10.55 21.29
N ALA A 38 -7.28 11.24 22.14
CA ALA A 38 -7.41 10.89 23.56
C ALA A 38 -7.97 9.47 23.75
N ARG A 39 -8.99 9.08 22.96
CA ARG A 39 -9.56 7.72 23.00
C ARG A 39 -8.57 6.67 22.52
N ILE A 40 -7.84 6.95 21.44
CA ILE A 40 -6.83 6.04 20.90
C ILE A 40 -5.71 5.84 21.93
N LYS A 41 -5.19 6.92 22.53
CA LYS A 41 -4.18 6.85 23.60
C LYS A 41 -4.70 6.08 24.82
N ALA A 42 -5.93 6.32 25.24
CA ALA A 42 -6.52 5.62 26.38
C ALA A 42 -6.72 4.11 26.13
N LYS A 43 -6.86 3.68 24.87
CA LYS A 43 -7.09 2.26 24.52
C LYS A 43 -5.82 1.51 24.13
N PHE A 44 -4.90 2.19 23.46
CA PHE A 44 -3.72 1.57 22.84
C PHE A 44 -2.39 2.10 23.39
N GLY A 45 -2.40 3.14 24.23
CA GLY A 45 -1.18 3.74 24.77
C GLY A 45 -0.37 2.82 25.68
N ASP A 46 -1.05 1.95 26.43
CA ASP A 46 -0.40 0.99 27.33
C ASP A 46 -0.07 -0.35 26.65
N TRP A 47 -0.35 -0.48 25.35
CA TRP A 47 -0.14 -1.73 24.63
C TRP A 47 1.36 -2.00 24.43
N GLN A 48 1.87 -3.02 25.12
CA GLN A 48 3.23 -3.48 25.01
C GLN A 48 3.29 -4.85 24.31
N ALA A 49 4.30 -5.01 23.47
CA ALA A 49 4.60 -6.31 22.87
C ALA A 49 5.01 -7.33 23.93
N THR A 50 4.58 -8.58 23.77
CA THR A 50 5.03 -9.69 24.62
C THR A 50 5.93 -10.62 23.80
N GLY A 51 7.17 -10.80 24.25
CA GLY A 51 8.13 -11.71 23.61
C GLY A 51 8.87 -11.13 22.39
N PRO A 52 9.78 -11.90 21.79
CA PRO A 52 10.55 -11.50 20.62
C PRO A 52 9.67 -11.37 19.36
N ALA A 53 10.07 -10.47 18.45
CA ALA A 53 9.40 -10.32 17.16
C ALA A 53 9.53 -11.61 16.33
N GLY A 54 8.45 -12.00 15.65
CA GLY A 54 8.54 -13.03 14.60
C GLY A 54 9.41 -12.55 13.42
N PRO A 55 10.02 -13.46 12.65
CA PRO A 55 10.79 -13.11 11.47
C PRO A 55 9.90 -12.44 10.41
N ASP A 56 10.47 -11.48 9.68
CA ASP A 56 9.79 -10.87 8.55
C ASP A 56 9.54 -11.90 7.43
N PRO A 57 8.39 -11.82 6.75
CA PRO A 57 8.11 -12.72 5.64
C PRO A 57 9.13 -12.46 4.53
N VAL A 58 9.64 -13.55 3.94
CA VAL A 58 10.46 -13.47 2.74
C VAL A 58 9.55 -12.98 1.61
N LEU A 59 9.68 -11.70 1.27
CA LEU A 59 9.02 -11.14 0.10
C LEU A 59 9.67 -11.77 -1.13
N GLY A 60 8.88 -12.56 -1.87
CA GLY A 60 9.31 -13.08 -3.17
C GLY A 60 9.66 -11.94 -4.14
N PRO A 61 10.35 -12.24 -5.25
CA PRO A 61 10.70 -11.21 -6.22
C PRO A 61 9.44 -10.49 -6.69
N VAL A 62 9.38 -9.18 -6.44
CA VAL A 62 8.32 -8.33 -6.97
C VAL A 62 8.53 -8.31 -8.48
N ALA A 63 7.65 -8.98 -9.21
CA ALA A 63 7.64 -8.89 -10.66
C ALA A 63 7.51 -7.41 -11.02
N PRO A 64 8.39 -6.86 -11.89
CA PRO A 64 8.27 -5.48 -12.32
C PRO A 64 6.90 -5.33 -12.99
N ARG A 65 6.00 -4.58 -12.34
CA ARG A 65 4.75 -4.18 -12.95
C ARG A 65 5.11 -3.20 -14.08
N GLY A 66 4.93 -3.65 -15.32
CA GLY A 66 4.94 -2.74 -16.46
C GLY A 66 3.78 -1.74 -16.36
N PRO A 67 3.79 -0.67 -17.17
CA PRO A 67 2.65 0.22 -17.26
C PRO A 67 1.41 -0.57 -17.74
N GLU A 68 0.49 -0.87 -16.82
CA GLU A 68 -0.80 -1.49 -17.11
C GLU A 68 -1.85 -0.38 -17.36
N ALA A 69 -2.17 -0.12 -18.62
CA ALA A 69 -3.31 0.72 -18.99
C ALA A 69 -4.49 -0.19 -19.35
N ARG A 70 -5.55 -0.17 -18.53
CA ARG A 70 -6.79 -0.89 -18.81
C ARG A 70 -7.78 0.08 -19.46
N LEU A 71 -8.01 -0.08 -20.77
CA LEU A 71 -9.05 0.64 -21.49
C LEU A 71 -10.36 -0.16 -21.39
N VAL A 72 -11.33 0.36 -20.63
CA VAL A 72 -12.70 -0.17 -20.59
C VAL A 72 -13.55 0.72 -21.50
N ILE A 73 -14.07 0.16 -22.58
CA ILE A 73 -14.97 0.86 -23.52
C ILE A 73 -16.39 0.35 -23.27
N GLU A 74 -17.20 1.17 -22.61
CA GLU A 74 -18.65 1.00 -22.54
C GLU A 74 -19.31 1.77 -23.69
N ALA A 75 -20.29 1.17 -24.37
CA ALA A 75 -21.00 1.84 -25.46
C ALA A 75 -21.76 3.07 -24.91
N GLY A 76 -21.26 4.27 -25.19
CA GLY A 76 -21.81 5.54 -24.71
C GLY A 76 -20.99 6.26 -23.63
N ALA A 77 -19.89 5.66 -23.14
CA ALA A 77 -18.99 6.34 -22.22
C ALA A 77 -18.02 7.27 -22.97
N PRO A 78 -17.75 8.49 -22.46
CA PRO A 78 -16.76 9.38 -23.05
C PRO A 78 -15.36 8.75 -22.94
N LEU A 79 -14.67 8.63 -24.08
CA LEU A 79 -13.35 8.01 -24.20
C LEU A 79 -12.20 8.88 -23.66
N SER A 80 -12.53 10.09 -23.18
CA SER A 80 -11.55 11.02 -22.61
C SER A 80 -12.11 11.69 -21.36
N CYS A 81 -11.28 11.74 -20.33
CA CYS A 81 -11.43 12.65 -19.21
C CYS A 81 -10.19 13.52 -19.21
N SER A 82 -10.29 14.77 -19.65
CA SER A 82 -9.21 15.74 -19.54
C SER A 82 -9.25 16.37 -18.15
N SER A 83 -8.22 16.12 -17.34
CA SER A 83 -7.93 16.97 -16.19
C SER A 83 -7.22 18.24 -16.72
N PRO A 84 -7.70 19.45 -16.40
CA PRO A 84 -6.98 20.65 -16.79
C PRO A 84 -5.70 20.76 -15.93
N GLY A 85 -4.54 20.73 -16.60
CA GLY A 85 -3.26 21.16 -16.04
C GLY A 85 -2.33 20.04 -15.57
N SER A 86 -1.66 19.38 -16.52
CA SER A 86 -0.34 18.81 -16.25
C SER A 86 0.54 19.09 -17.45
N THR A 87 1.25 20.22 -17.43
CA THR A 87 2.28 20.53 -18.42
C THR A 87 3.55 19.83 -17.96
N ALA A 88 3.82 18.64 -18.49
CA ALA A 88 5.12 18.00 -18.32
C ALA A 88 6.21 18.83 -19.05
N PRO A 89 7.40 19.01 -18.48
CA PRO A 89 8.48 19.74 -19.14
C PRO A 89 8.94 18.98 -20.40
N THR A 90 8.93 19.67 -21.53
CA THR A 90 9.29 19.14 -22.85
C THR A 90 10.74 18.62 -22.87
N PRO A 91 11.00 17.35 -23.24
CA PRO A 91 12.36 16.89 -23.47
C PRO A 91 12.91 17.46 -24.78
N THR A 92 14.06 18.13 -24.71
CA THR A 92 14.81 18.70 -25.85
C THR A 92 15.17 17.62 -26.88
N PRO A 93 14.94 17.84 -28.19
CA PRO A 93 15.28 16.85 -29.21
C PRO A 93 16.79 16.82 -29.48
N THR A 94 17.43 15.67 -29.24
CA THR A 94 18.79 15.38 -29.74
C THR A 94 18.71 14.99 -31.21
N ALA A 95 19.38 15.75 -32.07
CA ALA A 95 19.47 15.50 -33.51
C ALA A 95 20.27 14.22 -33.83
N SER A 96 19.80 13.43 -34.82
CA SER A 96 20.51 12.28 -35.39
C SER A 96 20.75 12.53 -36.89
N PRO A 97 21.93 12.22 -37.45
CA PRO A 97 22.34 12.68 -38.77
C PRO A 97 21.75 11.85 -39.92
N SER A 98 21.42 12.56 -41.00
CA SER A 98 20.92 12.08 -42.29
C SER A 98 21.95 11.22 -43.03
N ALA A 99 21.55 10.04 -43.48
CA ALA A 99 22.25 9.28 -44.51
C ALA A 99 21.39 9.26 -45.78
N ALA A 100 21.89 9.92 -46.83
CA ALA A 100 21.38 9.84 -48.19
C ALA A 100 21.94 8.58 -48.86
N ALA A 101 21.09 7.87 -49.61
CA ALA A 101 21.53 6.96 -50.64
C ALA A 101 20.57 7.07 -51.83
N THR A 102 21.19 7.40 -52.96
CA THR A 102 20.70 7.45 -54.34
C THR A 102 20.19 6.09 -54.82
#